data_AF-A0A561VQ64-F1
#
_entry.id   AF-A0A561VQ64-F1
#
_cell.length_a   1.000
_cell.length_b   1.000
_cell.length_c   1.000
_cell.angle_alpha   90.00
_cell.angle_beta   90.00
_cell.angle_gamma   90.00
#
_symmetry.space_group_name_H-M   'P 1'
#
loop_
_entity.id
_entity.type
_entity.pdbx_description
1 polymer ?
#
loop_
_entity_poly.entity_id
_entity_poly.type
_entity_poly.pdbx_seq_one_letter_code
_entity_poly.pdbx_strand_id
1 'polypeptide(L)'
;MSTLDAFVRFRIGRMIESFDPEDLEDTEVGAILAEATRRYAVAHSDPATAAQRATVAAELAEATASLERLGETLATAKGAAALVLERQVTATGARVDDLTASLEALNKAMTATIPLTGWTSSEYGDEGSWWDTAPITERREFVGLFIDRMTVSRAAAKGGRPTRANPWGAIDPRVEFDWAKAWSN
;
A
#
# COMPACT_ATOMS: atom_id res chain seq x y z
N MET A 1 -26.46 0.63 2.51
CA MET A 1 -25.00 0.79 2.72
C MET A 1 -24.74 1.11 4.19
N SER A 2 -23.71 0.54 4.82
CA SER A 2 -23.39 0.86 6.22
C SER A 2 -22.82 2.27 6.32
N THR A 3 -23.10 3.03 7.38
CA THR A 3 -22.55 4.39 7.56
C THR A 3 -21.02 4.38 7.65
N LEU A 4 -20.42 3.28 8.12
CA LEU A 4 -18.96 3.09 8.13
C LEU A 4 -18.41 2.95 6.71
N ASP A 5 -19.07 2.17 5.84
CA ASP A 5 -18.61 1.98 4.45
C ASP A 5 -18.59 3.32 3.70
N ALA A 6 -19.62 4.13 3.90
CA ALA A 6 -19.71 5.48 3.32
C ALA A 6 -18.62 6.41 3.85
N PHE A 7 -18.30 6.32 5.15
CA PHE A 7 -17.22 7.10 5.75
C PHE A 7 -15.84 6.71 5.21
N VAL A 8 -15.54 5.42 5.11
CA VAL A 8 -14.27 4.92 4.57
C VAL A 8 -14.09 5.40 3.13
N ARG A 9 -15.13 5.23 2.30
CA ARG A 9 -15.16 5.72 0.92
C ARG A 9 -14.91 7.23 0.85
N PHE A 10 -15.62 8.02 1.66
CA PHE A 10 -15.45 9.47 1.72
C PHE A 10 -14.01 9.86 2.09
N ARG A 11 -13.38 9.17 3.05
CA ARG A 11 -12.01 9.48 3.47
C ARG A 11 -10.99 9.18 2.37
N ILE A 12 -11.14 8.06 1.67
CA ILE A 12 -10.31 7.74 0.49
C ILE A 12 -10.53 8.79 -0.62
N GLY A 13 -11.79 9.12 -0.91
CA GLY A 13 -12.14 10.11 -1.94
C GLY A 13 -11.56 11.48 -1.66
N ARG A 14 -11.72 11.98 -0.42
CA ARG A 14 -11.16 13.27 0.00
C ARG A 14 -9.64 13.31 -0.08
N MET A 15 -8.96 12.21 0.25
CA MET A 15 -7.50 12.11 0.11
C MET A 15 -7.06 12.17 -1.36
N ILE A 16 -7.79 11.51 -2.26
CA ILE A 16 -7.52 11.58 -3.71
C ILE A 16 -7.76 12.99 -4.23
N GLU A 17 -8.87 13.63 -3.83
CA GLU A 17 -9.25 14.97 -4.27
C GLU A 17 -8.36 16.08 -3.72
N SER A 18 -7.76 15.89 -2.54
CA SER A 18 -6.86 16.87 -1.94
C SER A 18 -5.47 16.87 -2.55
N PHE A 19 -5.10 15.85 -3.32
CA PHE A 19 -3.75 15.70 -3.86
C PHE A 19 -3.46 16.73 -4.96
N ASP A 20 -2.49 17.60 -4.71
CA ASP A 20 -1.87 18.48 -5.70
C ASP A 20 -0.43 18.02 -5.98
N PRO A 21 -0.11 17.55 -7.21
CA PRO A 21 1.24 17.10 -7.54
C PRO A 21 2.29 18.23 -7.54
N GLU A 22 1.87 19.49 -7.54
CA GLU A 22 2.78 20.66 -7.46
C GLU A 22 3.05 21.10 -6.01
N ASP A 23 2.26 20.61 -5.03
CA ASP A 23 2.45 20.91 -3.61
C ASP A 23 3.45 19.94 -2.96
N LEU A 24 4.54 20.48 -2.40
CA LEU A 24 5.56 19.70 -1.71
C LEU A 24 5.10 19.18 -0.34
N GLU A 25 4.03 19.75 0.22
CA GLU A 25 3.42 19.26 1.47
C GLU A 25 2.64 17.95 1.26
N ASP A 26 2.25 17.65 0.01
CA ASP A 26 1.44 16.47 -0.36
C ASP A 26 2.26 15.19 -0.62
N THR A 27 3.54 15.18 -0.25
CA THR A 27 4.44 14.02 -0.45
C THR A 27 3.92 12.73 0.16
N GLU A 28 3.25 12.78 1.32
CA GLU A 28 2.64 11.61 1.95
C GLU A 28 1.47 11.06 1.13
N VAL A 29 0.58 11.95 0.66
CA VAL A 29 -0.57 11.56 -0.17
C VAL A 29 -0.10 11.00 -1.51
N GLY A 30 0.90 11.63 -2.13
CA GLY A 30 1.53 11.13 -3.34
C GLY A 30 2.13 9.72 -3.16
N ALA A 31 2.77 9.45 -2.02
CA ALA A 31 3.30 8.12 -1.70
C ALA A 31 2.19 7.07 -1.54
N ILE A 32 1.08 7.42 -0.88
CA ILE A 32 -0.09 6.53 -0.73
C ILE A 32 -0.70 6.22 -2.10
N LEU A 33 -0.88 7.21 -2.96
CA LEU A 33 -1.44 7.03 -4.31
C LEU A 33 -0.53 6.17 -5.20
N ALA A 34 0.78 6.38 -5.12
CA ALA A 34 1.76 5.56 -5.83
C ALA A 34 1.71 4.10 -5.38
N GLU A 35 1.63 3.86 -4.07
CA GLU A 35 1.53 2.51 -3.51
C GLU A 35 0.20 1.84 -3.88
N ALA A 36 -0.92 2.55 -3.78
CA ALA A 36 -2.23 2.04 -4.22
C ALA A 36 -2.18 1.64 -5.70
N THR A 37 -1.55 2.46 -6.55
CA THR A 37 -1.39 2.19 -7.98
C THR A 37 -0.58 0.93 -8.21
N ARG A 38 0.53 0.78 -7.48
CA ARG A 38 1.36 -0.42 -7.51
C ARG A 38 0.56 -1.67 -7.13
N ARG A 39 -0.24 -1.61 -6.05
CA ARG A 39 -1.08 -2.74 -5.61
C ARG A 39 -2.13 -3.11 -6.66
N TYR A 40 -2.78 -2.10 -7.24
CA TYR A 40 -3.78 -2.30 -8.28
C TYR A 40 -3.16 -2.99 -9.50
N ALA A 41 -1.97 -2.54 -9.91
CA ALA A 41 -1.24 -3.14 -11.00
C ALA A 41 -0.83 -4.59 -10.72
N VAL A 42 -0.45 -4.92 -9.48
CA VAL A 42 -0.18 -6.31 -9.08
C VAL A 42 -1.43 -7.18 -9.13
N ALA A 43 -2.57 -6.68 -8.66
CA ALA A 43 -3.82 -7.43 -8.68
C ALA A 43 -4.34 -7.68 -10.11
N HIS A 44 -4.05 -6.76 -11.05
CA HIS A 44 -4.58 -6.78 -12.41
C HIS A 44 -3.55 -7.12 -13.50
N SER A 45 -2.31 -7.43 -13.12
CA SER A 45 -1.29 -7.87 -14.07
C SER A 45 -1.66 -9.22 -14.69
N ASP A 46 -1.19 -9.47 -15.91
CA ASP A 46 -1.35 -10.79 -16.49
C ASP A 46 -0.61 -11.85 -15.63
N PRO A 47 -1.08 -13.12 -15.65
CA PRO A 47 -0.50 -14.16 -14.81
C PRO A 47 0.99 -14.40 -15.03
N ALA A 48 1.53 -14.13 -16.23
CA ALA A 48 2.94 -14.35 -16.51
C ALA A 48 3.81 -13.27 -15.84
N THR A 49 3.40 -12.00 -15.91
CA THR A 49 4.05 -10.91 -15.16
C THR A 49 3.92 -11.10 -13.65
N ALA A 50 2.75 -11.54 -13.15
CA ALA A 50 2.56 -11.84 -11.74
C ALA A 50 3.51 -12.96 -11.26
N ALA A 51 3.64 -14.03 -12.05
CA ALA A 51 4.56 -15.14 -11.75
C ALA A 51 6.03 -14.69 -11.77
N GLN A 52 6.44 -13.92 -12.78
CA GLN A 52 7.80 -13.38 -12.86
C GLN A 52 8.12 -12.51 -11.65
N ARG A 53 7.20 -11.62 -11.26
CA ARG A 53 7.36 -10.78 -10.08
C ARG A 53 7.46 -11.61 -8.80
N ALA A 54 6.63 -12.65 -8.65
CA ALA A 54 6.67 -13.54 -7.49
C ALA A 54 8.02 -14.27 -7.37
N THR A 55 8.59 -14.72 -8.49
CA THR A 55 9.92 -15.33 -8.53
C THR A 55 11.00 -14.34 -8.06
N VAL A 56 11.05 -13.13 -8.63
CA VAL A 56 12.05 -12.11 -8.25
C VAL A 56 11.90 -11.71 -6.78
N ALA A 57 10.67 -11.57 -6.28
CA ALA A 57 10.43 -11.24 -4.87
C ALA A 57 10.87 -12.38 -3.93
N ALA A 58 10.66 -13.65 -4.31
CA ALA A 58 11.13 -14.79 -3.54
C ALA A 58 12.67 -14.86 -3.52
N GLU A 59 13.32 -14.63 -4.65
CA GLU A 59 14.79 -14.56 -4.74
C GLU A 59 15.36 -13.41 -3.92
N LEU A 60 14.71 -12.24 -3.91
CA LEU A 60 15.11 -11.11 -3.09
C LEU A 60 15.04 -11.45 -1.60
N ALA A 61 13.93 -12.06 -1.16
CA ALA A 61 13.76 -12.47 0.23
C ALA A 61 14.85 -13.48 0.66
N GLU A 62 15.17 -14.46 -0.20
CA GLU A 62 16.25 -15.41 0.06
C GLU A 62 17.63 -14.74 0.11
N ALA A 63 17.92 -13.83 -0.83
CA ALA A 63 19.19 -13.11 -0.88
C ALA A 63 19.38 -12.21 0.36
N THR A 64 18.35 -11.49 0.78
CA THR A 64 18.36 -10.65 1.99
C THR A 64 18.59 -11.51 3.25
N ALA A 65 17.87 -12.62 3.40
CA ALA A 65 18.08 -13.54 4.52
C ALA A 65 19.47 -14.21 4.50
N SER A 66 20.06 -14.41 3.31
CA SER A 66 21.45 -14.87 3.19
C SER A 66 22.44 -13.78 3.59
N LEU A 67 22.21 -12.53 3.18
CA LEU A 67 23.06 -11.38 3.51
C LEU A 67 23.11 -11.15 5.02
N GLU A 68 21.95 -11.23 5.69
CA GLU A 68 21.84 -11.10 7.14
C GLU A 68 22.68 -12.18 7.85
N ARG A 69 22.48 -13.46 7.50
CA ARG A 69 23.25 -14.58 8.07
C ARG A 69 24.76 -14.45 7.83
N LEU A 70 25.17 -13.99 6.64
CA LEU A 70 26.57 -13.74 6.33
C LEU A 70 27.14 -12.59 7.17
N GLY A 71 26.36 -11.53 7.38
CA GLY A 71 26.72 -10.41 8.25
C GLY A 71 26.92 -10.83 9.71
N GLU A 72 26.00 -11.63 10.24
CA GLU A 72 26.12 -12.21 11.59
C GLU A 72 27.37 -13.10 11.72
N THR A 73 27.61 -13.95 10.72
CA THR A 73 28.79 -14.83 10.71
C THR A 73 30.08 -14.02 10.63
N LEU A 74 30.12 -13.00 9.77
CA LEU A 74 31.27 -12.10 9.61
C LEU A 74 31.60 -11.38 10.91
N ALA A 75 30.60 -10.95 11.69
CA ALA A 75 30.80 -10.26 12.96
C ALA A 75 31.62 -11.07 13.99
N THR A 76 31.66 -12.40 13.85
CA THR A 76 32.42 -13.30 14.75
C THR A 76 33.67 -13.90 14.09
N ALA A 77 33.81 -13.76 12.77
CA ALA A 77 34.90 -14.34 11.99
C ALA A 77 36.23 -13.60 12.20
N LYS A 78 37.34 -14.31 12.01
CA LYS A 78 38.70 -13.75 12.16
C LYS A 78 39.64 -14.28 11.08
N GLY A 79 40.69 -13.52 10.80
CA GLY A 79 41.76 -13.91 9.89
C GLY A 79 41.27 -14.12 8.44
N ALA A 80 41.83 -15.12 7.76
CA ALA A 80 41.53 -15.37 6.35
C ALA A 80 40.04 -15.71 6.08
N ALA A 81 39.34 -16.28 7.07
CA ALA A 81 37.91 -16.58 6.95
C ALA A 81 37.04 -15.31 6.89
N ALA A 82 37.40 -14.27 7.65
CA ALA A 82 36.70 -12.98 7.61
C ALA A 82 36.80 -12.33 6.22
N LEU A 83 37.99 -12.35 5.60
CA LEU A 83 38.19 -11.80 4.26
C LEU A 83 37.37 -12.51 3.17
N VAL A 84 37.15 -13.82 3.31
CA VAL A 84 36.28 -14.57 2.40
C VAL A 84 34.81 -14.19 2.61
N LEU A 85 34.38 -14.07 3.87
CA LEU A 85 33.01 -13.66 4.21
C LEU A 85 32.71 -12.22 3.79
N GLU A 86 33.64 -11.28 3.93
CA GLU A 86 33.49 -9.90 3.43
C GLU A 86 33.17 -9.88 1.94
N ARG A 87 33.91 -10.66 1.13
CA ARG A 87 33.65 -10.78 -0.31
C ARG A 87 32.28 -11.36 -0.60
N GLN A 88 31.83 -12.35 0.19
CA GLN A 88 30.51 -12.94 0.04
C GLN A 88 29.39 -11.97 0.43
N VAL A 89 29.57 -11.20 1.51
CA VAL A 89 28.65 -10.13 1.93
C VAL A 89 28.54 -9.09 0.82
N THR A 90 29.66 -8.60 0.28
CA THR A 90 29.65 -7.62 -0.82
C THR A 90 28.94 -8.18 -2.06
N ALA A 91 29.25 -9.41 -2.48
CA ALA A 91 28.61 -10.03 -3.64
C ALA A 91 27.11 -10.26 -3.44
N THR A 92 26.70 -10.68 -2.23
CA THR A 92 25.29 -10.91 -1.90
C THR A 92 24.54 -9.58 -1.79
N GLY A 93 25.18 -8.53 -1.25
CA GLY A 93 24.63 -7.17 -1.21
C GLY A 93 24.36 -6.62 -2.61
N ALA A 94 25.33 -6.74 -3.52
CA ALA A 94 25.13 -6.35 -4.92
C ALA A 94 23.97 -7.13 -5.58
N ARG A 95 23.82 -8.42 -5.26
CA ARG A 95 22.68 -9.22 -5.74
C ARG A 95 21.33 -8.72 -5.19
N VAL A 96 21.28 -8.31 -3.92
CA VAL A 96 20.07 -7.71 -3.32
C VAL A 96 19.70 -6.41 -4.04
N ASP A 97 20.69 -5.57 -4.34
CA ASP A 97 20.49 -4.32 -5.08
C ASP A 97 19.95 -4.59 -6.50
N ASP A 98 20.56 -5.53 -7.23
CA ASP A 98 20.14 -5.92 -8.59
C ASP A 98 18.71 -6.49 -8.61
N LEU A 99 18.34 -7.33 -7.63
CA LEU A 99 17.00 -7.91 -7.52
C LEU A 99 15.96 -6.86 -7.14
N THR A 100 16.33 -5.90 -6.28
CA THR A 100 15.47 -4.77 -5.91
C THR A 100 15.22 -3.89 -7.13
N ALA A 101 16.26 -3.53 -7.88
CA ALA A 101 16.14 -2.76 -9.12
C ALA A 101 15.28 -3.51 -10.18
N SER A 102 15.45 -4.83 -10.29
CA SER A 102 14.64 -5.67 -11.18
C SER A 102 13.16 -5.68 -10.78
N LEU A 103 12.88 -5.77 -9.48
CA LEU A 103 11.52 -5.74 -8.94
C LEU A 103 10.86 -4.37 -9.17
N GLU A 104 11.61 -3.28 -8.98
CA GLU A 104 11.15 -1.93 -9.30
C GLU A 104 10.87 -1.74 -10.80
N ALA A 105 11.74 -2.25 -11.67
CA ALA A 105 11.54 -2.19 -13.11
C ALA A 105 10.28 -2.95 -13.54
N LEU A 106 10.03 -4.13 -12.97
CA LEU A 106 8.79 -4.88 -13.17
C LEU A 106 7.58 -4.08 -12.69
N ASN A 107 7.64 -3.51 -11.48
CA ASN A 107 6.54 -2.68 -10.95
C ASN A 107 6.28 -1.45 -11.83
N LYS A 108 7.32 -0.80 -12.40
CA LYS A 108 7.17 0.34 -13.33
C LYS A 108 6.58 -0.06 -14.67
N ALA A 109 6.89 -1.27 -15.16
CA ALA A 109 6.34 -1.80 -16.40
C ALA A 109 4.85 -2.17 -16.26
N MET A 110 4.38 -2.38 -15.03
CA MET A 110 2.97 -2.64 -14.73
C MET A 110 2.20 -1.30 -14.76
N THR A 111 1.72 -0.93 -15.94
CA THR A 111 1.10 0.37 -16.25
C THR A 111 -0.37 0.49 -15.86
N ALA A 112 -0.86 -0.28 -14.88
CA ALA A 112 -2.26 -0.23 -14.52
C ALA A 112 -2.56 1.09 -13.78
N THR A 113 -3.10 2.05 -14.51
CA THR A 113 -3.66 3.26 -13.92
C THR A 113 -4.90 2.89 -13.13
N ILE A 114 -4.96 3.29 -11.86
CA ILE A 114 -6.19 3.17 -11.08
C ILE A 114 -7.27 3.99 -11.79
N PRO A 115 -8.45 3.42 -12.11
CA PRO A 115 -9.57 4.20 -12.61
C PRO A 115 -10.18 5.01 -11.46
N LEU A 116 -9.49 6.06 -11.01
CA LEU A 116 -9.96 6.94 -9.93
C LEU A 116 -11.27 7.65 -10.34
N THR A 117 -11.41 7.94 -11.64
CA THR A 117 -12.61 8.54 -12.23
C THR A 117 -13.81 7.61 -12.09
N GLY A 118 -14.75 7.97 -11.21
CA GLY A 118 -15.99 7.22 -10.95
C GLY A 118 -16.00 6.43 -9.63
N TRP A 119 -14.86 6.35 -8.93
CA TRP A 119 -14.75 5.71 -7.61
C TRP A 119 -15.01 6.70 -6.46
N THR A 120 -14.57 7.95 -6.62
CA THR A 120 -14.81 9.03 -5.67
C THR A 120 -16.20 9.65 -5.90
N SER A 121 -16.89 10.06 -4.82
CA SER A 121 -18.12 10.86 -4.91
C SER A 121 -17.90 12.22 -4.28
N SER A 122 -18.74 13.17 -4.64
CA SER A 122 -18.92 14.41 -3.90
C SER A 122 -19.21 14.17 -2.40
N GLU A 123 -19.04 15.23 -1.59
CA GLU A 123 -19.31 15.25 -0.13
C GLU A 123 -20.74 14.77 0.25
N TYR A 124 -21.66 14.71 -0.71
CA TYR A 124 -23.07 14.38 -0.51
C TYR A 124 -23.45 12.95 -0.95
N GLY A 125 -22.51 12.16 -1.46
CA GLY A 125 -22.78 10.81 -1.94
C GLY A 125 -23.60 10.85 -3.23
N ASP A 126 -22.92 10.91 -4.36
CA ASP A 126 -23.58 10.88 -5.66
C ASP A 126 -24.26 9.52 -5.86
N GLU A 127 -25.59 9.53 -5.86
CA GLU A 127 -26.40 8.38 -6.27
C GLU A 127 -25.98 7.96 -7.70
N GLY A 128 -25.54 6.71 -7.86
CA GLY A 128 -25.13 6.18 -9.17
C GLY A 128 -23.62 6.06 -9.37
N SER A 129 -22.84 6.28 -8.31
CA SER A 129 -21.41 5.99 -8.35
C SER A 129 -21.11 4.48 -8.46
N TRP A 130 -19.92 4.12 -8.96
CA TRP A 130 -19.49 2.71 -9.06
C TRP A 130 -19.63 2.00 -7.71
N TRP A 131 -19.25 2.66 -6.62
CA TRP A 131 -19.30 2.11 -5.26
C TRP A 131 -20.69 1.60 -4.85
N ASP A 132 -21.76 2.24 -5.31
CA ASP A 132 -23.13 1.87 -4.91
C ASP A 132 -23.62 0.61 -5.63
N THR A 133 -23.09 0.36 -6.83
CA THR A 133 -23.44 -0.79 -7.66
C THR A 133 -22.40 -1.92 -7.59
N ALA A 134 -21.18 -1.62 -7.11
CA ALA A 134 -20.08 -2.57 -7.02
C ALA A 134 -20.37 -3.73 -6.04
N PRO A 135 -20.02 -4.97 -6.42
CA PRO A 135 -19.97 -6.09 -5.50
C PRO A 135 -19.13 -5.78 -4.24
N ILE A 136 -19.46 -6.45 -3.13
CA ILE A 136 -18.72 -6.25 -1.86
C ILE A 136 -17.25 -6.66 -1.97
N THR A 137 -16.94 -7.62 -2.85
CA THR A 137 -15.57 -8.06 -3.13
C THR A 137 -14.75 -6.96 -3.77
N GLU A 138 -15.29 -6.30 -4.79
CA GLU A 138 -14.64 -5.19 -5.48
C GLU A 138 -14.44 -3.97 -4.57
N ARG A 139 -15.43 -3.68 -3.71
CA ARG A 139 -15.31 -2.62 -2.69
C ARG A 139 -14.21 -2.90 -1.67
N ARG A 140 -14.08 -4.16 -1.25
CA ARG A 140 -13.01 -4.59 -0.33
C ARG A 140 -11.65 -4.51 -0.99
N GLU A 141 -11.56 -4.90 -2.26
CA GLU A 141 -10.35 -4.78 -3.05
C GLU A 141 -9.92 -3.33 -3.17
N PHE A 142 -10.83 -2.43 -3.57
CA PHE A 142 -10.59 -0.98 -3.60
C PHE A 142 -10.04 -0.46 -2.26
N VAL A 143 -10.70 -0.79 -1.15
CA VAL A 143 -10.26 -0.35 0.20
C VAL A 143 -8.85 -0.87 0.51
N GLY A 144 -8.55 -2.12 0.16
CA GLY A 144 -7.24 -2.74 0.38
C GLY A 144 -6.09 -2.13 -0.43
N LEU A 145 -6.40 -1.37 -1.49
CA LEU A 145 -5.38 -0.60 -2.21
C LEU A 145 -4.84 0.55 -1.37
N PHE A 146 -5.70 1.22 -0.58
CA PHE A 146 -5.36 2.46 0.12
C PHE A 146 -5.13 2.27 1.62
N ILE A 147 -5.69 1.23 2.24
CA ILE A 147 -5.67 1.05 3.69
C ILE A 147 -5.02 -0.29 4.03
N ASP A 148 -3.93 -0.23 4.79
CA ASP A 148 -3.26 -1.41 5.36
C ASP A 148 -4.03 -1.95 6.56
N ARG A 149 -4.52 -1.05 7.42
CA ARG A 149 -5.27 -1.42 8.61
C ARG A 149 -6.27 -0.34 8.96
N MET A 150 -7.46 -0.78 9.35
CA MET A 150 -8.49 0.08 9.92
C MET A 150 -8.78 -0.37 11.35
N THR A 151 -8.62 0.53 12.31
CA THR A 151 -8.96 0.29 13.72
C THR A 151 -10.27 1.00 14.03
N VAL A 152 -11.27 0.25 14.51
CA VAL A 152 -12.58 0.81 14.89
C VAL A 152 -12.77 0.67 16.40
N SER A 153 -12.74 1.78 17.12
CA SER A 153 -12.94 1.80 18.56
C SER A 153 -14.43 1.71 18.94
N ARG A 154 -14.70 1.28 20.17
CA ARG A 154 -16.07 1.23 20.70
C ARG A 154 -16.59 2.66 20.91
N ALA A 155 -17.86 2.89 20.62
CA ALA A 155 -18.49 4.18 20.87
C ALA A 155 -18.46 4.49 22.39
N ALA A 156 -18.02 5.70 22.73
CA ALA A 156 -17.98 6.19 24.11
C ALA A 156 -19.39 6.31 24.74
N ALA A 157 -20.43 6.52 23.92
CA ALA A 157 -21.82 6.58 24.34
C ALA A 157 -22.76 5.94 23.31
N LYS A 158 -23.95 5.52 23.76
CA LYS A 158 -25.07 5.21 22.86
C LYS A 158 -25.67 6.53 22.35
N GLY A 159 -25.60 6.77 21.05
CA GLY A 159 -26.18 7.96 20.43
C GLY A 159 -25.12 8.90 19.84
N GLY A 160 -25.52 9.61 18.79
CA GLY A 160 -24.64 10.39 17.91
C GLY A 160 -25.13 10.26 16.48
N ARG A 161 -26.38 10.68 16.25
CA ARG A 161 -26.97 10.64 14.91
C ARG A 161 -26.18 11.58 14.00
N PRO A 162 -25.85 11.16 12.78
CA PRO A 162 -25.43 12.05 11.71
C PRO A 162 -26.31 13.29 11.66
N THR A 163 -25.68 14.46 11.60
CA THR A 163 -26.36 15.73 11.34
C THR A 163 -25.88 16.29 10.02
N ARG A 164 -26.58 17.29 9.46
CA ARG A 164 -26.11 17.94 8.24
C ARG A 164 -24.73 18.61 8.42
N ALA A 165 -24.45 19.14 9.61
CA ALA A 165 -23.17 19.78 9.93
C ALA A 165 -22.06 18.79 10.28
N ASN A 166 -22.43 17.57 10.72
CA ASN A 166 -21.50 16.48 10.98
C ASN A 166 -22.12 15.16 10.49
N PRO A 167 -21.98 14.85 9.18
CA PRO A 167 -22.61 13.68 8.56
C PRO A 167 -21.98 12.36 9.06
N TRP A 168 -20.77 12.42 9.61
CA TRP A 168 -20.05 11.25 10.11
C TRP A 168 -20.20 11.06 11.62
N GLY A 169 -20.66 12.10 12.33
CA GLY A 169 -21.13 12.05 13.70
C GLY A 169 -20.19 11.28 14.63
N ALA A 170 -20.72 10.19 15.20
CA ALA A 170 -19.98 9.34 16.12
C ALA A 170 -18.93 8.43 15.45
N ILE A 171 -18.87 8.32 14.12
CA ILE A 171 -17.98 7.39 13.41
C ILE A 171 -16.58 7.96 13.27
N ASP A 172 -16.47 9.22 12.84
CA ASP A 172 -15.19 9.89 12.59
C ASP A 172 -14.18 9.75 13.76
N PRO A 173 -14.52 10.05 15.03
CA PRO A 173 -13.57 9.92 16.14
C PRO A 173 -13.27 8.45 16.53
N ARG A 174 -13.89 7.46 15.89
CA ARG A 174 -13.74 6.04 16.24
C ARG A 174 -12.90 5.27 15.25
N VAL A 175 -12.60 5.85 14.10
CA VAL A 175 -11.97 5.13 12.99
C VAL A 175 -10.60 5.73 12.76
N GLU A 176 -9.58 4.91 12.91
CA GLU A 176 -8.20 5.24 12.59
C GLU A 176 -7.76 4.42 11.38
N PHE A 177 -7.07 5.07 10.45
CA PHE A 177 -6.52 4.46 9.23
C PHE A 177 -5.01 4.40 9.32
N ASP A 178 -4.46 3.20 9.11
CA ASP A 178 -3.08 2.99 8.70
C ASP A 178 -3.10 2.92 7.18
N TRP A 179 -2.69 4.02 6.54
CA TRP A 179 -2.69 4.13 5.08
C TRP A 179 -1.61 3.27 4.45
N ALA A 180 -1.82 2.94 3.18
CA ALA A 180 -0.89 2.15 2.39
C ALA A 180 0.49 2.82 2.37
N LYS A 181 1.49 2.13 2.92
CA LYS A 181 2.88 2.55 2.87
C LYS A 181 3.61 1.87 1.74
N ALA A 182 4.52 2.59 1.11
CA ALA A 182 5.49 1.99 0.21
C ALA A 182 6.16 0.82 0.94
N TRP A 183 6.32 -0.31 0.25
CA TRP A 183 7.02 -1.45 0.80
C TRP A 183 8.44 -1.01 1.17
N SER A 184 8.67 -0.86 2.47
CA SER A 184 10.00 -0.64 3.03
C SER A 184 10.62 -2.02 3.20
N ASN A 185 11.72 -2.27 2.48
CA ASN A 185 12.64 -3.36 2.80
C ASN A 185 13.26 -3.14 4.18
#